data_AF-A0A6V7WLY1-F1
#
_entry.id   AF-A0A6V7WLY1-F1
#
_cell.length_a   1.000
_cell.length_b   1.000
_cell.length_c   1.000
_cell.angle_alpha   90.00
_cell.angle_beta   90.00
_cell.angle_gamma   90.00
#
_symmetry.space_group_name_H-M   'P 1'
#
loop_
_entity.id
_entity.type
_entity.pdbx_description
1 polymer ?
#
loop_
_entity_poly.entity_id
_entity_poly.type
_entity_poly.pdbx_seq_one_letter_code
_entity_poly.pdbx_strand_id
1 'polypeptide(L)'
;MSEQQKQTLEGSTKTTKNTNNSRYMHSIFQECDQLKKEYDNCFNAFFQKFISPEYRHSSGLNNPCEQVHFVYRECVEKNLKLHKPFDIDIDEVRKQVLTDLQNEKVRNGN
;
A
#
# COMPACT_ATOMS: atom_id res chain seq x y z
N MET A 1 27.96 -44.54 36.95
CA MET A 1 29.23 -44.05 36.38
C MET A 1 28.94 -43.43 35.03
N SER A 2 29.08 -42.10 34.98
CA SER A 2 29.16 -41.19 33.83
C SER A 2 27.89 -41.01 32.98
N GLU A 3 27.16 -39.87 33.02
CA GLU A 3 27.48 -38.44 32.89
C GLU A 3 27.88 -37.97 31.48
N GLN A 4 27.28 -36.82 31.12
CA GLN A 4 27.50 -35.89 30.01
C GLN A 4 26.73 -36.14 28.69
N GLN A 5 26.16 -35.14 28.01
CA GLN A 5 25.46 -33.89 28.34
C GLN A 5 25.01 -33.31 26.98
N LYS A 6 23.71 -33.07 26.81
CA LYS A 6 23.09 -31.82 26.32
C LYS A 6 23.85 -30.97 25.29
N GLN A 7 23.29 -30.82 24.08
CA GLN A 7 23.17 -29.50 23.42
C GLN A 7 21.98 -29.45 22.46
N THR A 8 21.29 -28.32 22.53
CA THR A 8 20.03 -27.93 21.91
C THR A 8 20.33 -26.71 21.00
N LEU A 9 19.42 -26.39 20.07
CA LEU A 9 19.36 -25.16 19.25
C LEU A 9 20.38 -25.15 18.09
N GLU A 10 20.10 -24.76 16.84
CA GLU A 10 19.18 -23.73 16.30
C GLU A 10 18.65 -24.09 14.91
N GLY A 11 17.45 -23.57 14.60
CA GLY A 11 16.82 -23.71 13.31
C GLY A 11 17.56 -23.00 12.19
N SER A 12 17.55 -23.60 11.01
CA SER A 12 17.81 -22.90 9.75
C SER A 12 16.79 -23.40 8.74
N THR A 13 15.58 -22.82 8.81
CA THR A 13 14.67 -22.80 7.66
C THR A 13 15.41 -22.06 6.56
N LYS A 14 16.01 -22.86 5.67
CA LYS A 14 16.75 -22.40 4.51
C LYS A 14 15.75 -21.73 3.55
N THR A 15 15.47 -20.46 3.77
CA THR A 15 14.73 -19.61 2.84
C THR A 15 15.57 -19.51 1.58
N THR A 16 15.17 -20.29 0.59
CA THR A 16 15.63 -20.23 -0.79
C THR A 16 15.41 -18.80 -1.29
N LYS A 17 16.46 -17.97 -1.27
CA LYS A 17 16.49 -16.68 -1.97
C LYS A 17 16.46 -16.96 -3.47
N ASN A 18 15.26 -17.03 -4.04
CA ASN A 18 15.06 -17.01 -5.48
C ASN A 18 15.22 -15.56 -5.94
N THR A 19 16.38 -15.27 -6.52
CA THR A 19 16.73 -14.01 -7.19
C THR A 19 15.97 -13.90 -8.51
N ASN A 20 14.72 -13.43 -8.45
CA ASN A 20 14.11 -12.74 -9.58
C ASN A 20 14.12 -11.26 -9.26
N ASN A 21 14.82 -10.48 -10.07
CA ASN A 21 14.88 -9.03 -10.02
C ASN A 21 13.52 -8.44 -10.43
N SER A 22 12.51 -8.71 -9.60
CA SER A 22 11.18 -8.12 -9.71
C SER A 22 11.31 -6.70 -9.18
N ARG A 23 10.91 -5.69 -9.97
CA ARG A 23 10.82 -4.28 -9.54
C ARG A 23 9.67 -4.10 -8.53
N TYR A 24 9.62 -4.99 -7.56
CA TYR A 24 8.60 -5.12 -6.56
C TYR A 24 8.98 -4.22 -5.39
N MET A 25 8.16 -3.22 -5.13
CA MET A 25 8.33 -2.34 -3.99
C MET A 25 7.60 -2.93 -2.79
N HIS A 26 8.36 -3.26 -1.76
CA HIS A 26 7.79 -3.72 -0.51
C HIS A 26 6.88 -2.66 0.11
N SER A 27 5.82 -3.10 0.77
CA SER A 27 5.00 -2.23 1.62
C SER A 27 5.79 -1.74 2.85
N ILE A 28 5.32 -0.66 3.48
CA ILE A 28 5.90 -0.11 4.72
C ILE A 28 5.98 -1.20 5.81
N PHE A 29 5.00 -2.10 5.81
CA PHE A 29 4.95 -3.25 6.70
C PHE A 29 4.84 -4.54 5.88
N GLN A 30 5.59 -5.57 6.29
CA GLN A 30 5.70 -6.84 5.55
C GLN A 30 4.39 -7.63 5.52
N GLU A 31 3.53 -7.49 6.54
CA GLU A 31 2.22 -8.13 6.60
C GLU A 31 1.22 -7.55 5.59
N CYS A 32 1.41 -6.29 5.16
CA CYS A 32 0.59 -5.65 4.14
C CYS A 32 1.15 -5.83 2.72
N ASP A 33 2.28 -6.52 2.57
CA ASP A 33 3.03 -6.61 1.31
C ASP A 33 2.23 -7.38 0.24
N GLN A 34 1.64 -8.52 0.62
CA GLN A 34 0.81 -9.30 -0.29
C GLN A 34 -0.43 -8.53 -0.77
N LEU A 35 -1.05 -7.74 0.12
CA LEU A 35 -2.19 -6.88 -0.21
C LEU A 35 -1.79 -5.75 -1.16
N LYS A 36 -0.62 -5.14 -0.92
CA LYS A 36 -0.05 -4.13 -1.82
C LYS A 36 0.13 -4.68 -3.23
N LYS A 37 0.71 -5.88 -3.36
CA LYS A 37 0.96 -6.52 -4.65
C LYS A 37 -0.33 -6.71 -5.45
N GLU A 38 -1.38 -7.18 -4.80
CA GLU A 38 -2.67 -7.41 -5.43
C GLU A 38 -3.32 -6.08 -5.86
N TYR A 39 -3.27 -5.07 -5.00
CA TYR A 39 -3.75 -3.73 -5.30
C TYR A 39 -3.01 -3.10 -6.48
N ASP A 40 -1.67 -3.09 -6.47
CA ASP A 40 -0.84 -2.47 -7.51
C ASP A 40 -1.08 -3.14 -8.88
N ASN A 41 -1.23 -4.47 -8.91
CA ASN A 41 -1.56 -5.20 -10.13
C ASN A 41 -2.94 -4.81 -10.70
N CYS A 42 -3.94 -4.74 -9.83
CA CYS A 42 -5.28 -4.31 -10.23
C CYS A 42 -5.26 -2.86 -10.73
N PHE A 43 -4.61 -1.97 -9.99
CA PHE A 43 -4.51 -0.56 -10.32
C PHE A 43 -3.80 -0.34 -11.67
N ASN A 44 -2.68 -1.00 -11.93
CA ASN A 44 -1.96 -0.86 -13.21
C ASN A 44 -2.81 -1.29 -14.41
N ALA A 45 -3.58 -2.38 -14.27
CA ALA A 45 -4.48 -2.85 -15.32
C ALA A 45 -5.69 -1.91 -15.53
N PHE A 46 -6.23 -1.35 -14.44
CA PHE A 46 -7.30 -0.36 -14.50
C PHE A 46 -6.81 0.96 -15.09
N PHE A 47 -5.64 1.44 -14.66
CA PHE A 47 -5.07 2.72 -15.05
C PHE A 47 -4.78 2.77 -16.56
N GLN A 48 -4.27 1.68 -17.13
CA GLN A 48 -4.08 1.56 -18.59
C GLN A 48 -5.38 1.78 -19.36
N LYS A 49 -6.48 1.21 -18.87
CA LYS A 49 -7.80 1.41 -19.49
C LYS A 49 -8.30 2.82 -19.26
N PHE A 50 -8.12 3.37 -18.06
CA PHE A 50 -8.56 4.71 -17.70
C PHE A 50 -7.94 5.81 -18.59
N ILE A 51 -6.67 5.67 -18.97
CA ILE A 51 -5.99 6.65 -19.86
C ILE A 51 -6.31 6.44 -21.35
N SER A 52 -6.87 5.29 -21.74
CA SER A 52 -7.22 5.01 -23.12
C SER A 52 -8.35 5.93 -23.60
N PRO A 53 -8.27 6.46 -24.83
CA PRO A 53 -9.28 7.36 -25.37
C PRO A 53 -10.66 6.70 -25.49
N GLU A 54 -10.74 5.37 -25.65
CA GLU A 54 -12.01 4.62 -25.67
C GLU A 54 -12.77 4.67 -24.34
N TYR A 55 -12.08 4.93 -23.23
CA TYR A 55 -12.59 4.81 -21.86
C TYR A 55 -13.06 6.14 -21.25
N ARG A 56 -12.77 7.28 -21.92
CA ARG A 56 -13.13 8.63 -21.43
C ARG A 56 -14.64 8.93 -21.44
N HIS A 57 -15.45 8.09 -22.07
CA HIS A 57 -16.89 8.35 -22.26
C HIS A 57 -17.82 7.58 -21.29
N SER A 58 -17.33 6.58 -20.55
CA SER A 58 -18.17 5.87 -19.58
C SER A 58 -18.17 6.61 -18.24
N SER A 59 -19.12 7.52 -18.10
CA SER A 59 -19.34 8.40 -16.94
C SER A 59 -19.85 7.67 -15.68
N GLY A 60 -19.46 6.42 -15.46
CA GLY A 60 -20.00 5.55 -14.41
C GLY A 60 -19.07 4.41 -13.99
N LEU A 61 -17.76 4.61 -14.08
CA LEU A 61 -16.79 3.58 -13.73
C LEU A 61 -16.54 3.55 -12.23
N ASN A 62 -17.19 2.60 -11.55
CA ASN A 62 -16.77 2.19 -10.21
C ASN A 62 -15.34 1.63 -10.28
N ASN A 63 -14.48 2.02 -9.34
CA ASN A 63 -13.11 1.53 -9.27
C ASN A 63 -13.14 0.02 -8.92
N PRO A 64 -12.75 -0.89 -9.84
CA PRO A 64 -12.81 -2.33 -9.57
C PRO A 64 -11.83 -2.76 -8.47
N CYS A 65 -10.83 -1.93 -8.17
CA CYS A 65 -9.81 -2.18 -7.15
C CYS A 65 -10.17 -1.57 -5.79
N GLU A 66 -11.36 -0.96 -5.63
CA GLU A 66 -11.75 -0.24 -4.42
C GLU A 66 -11.74 -1.14 -3.17
N GLN A 67 -12.24 -2.38 -3.28
CA GLN A 67 -12.27 -3.32 -2.16
C GLN A 67 -10.85 -3.72 -1.73
N VAL A 68 -9.97 -4.04 -2.69
CA VAL A 68 -8.58 -4.42 -2.41
C VAL A 68 -7.81 -3.22 -1.83
N HIS A 69 -8.05 -2.02 -2.36
CA HIS A 69 -7.49 -0.78 -1.85
C HIS A 69 -7.91 -0.53 -0.40
N PHE A 70 -9.19 -0.73 -0.07
CA PHE A 70 -9.71 -0.56 1.28
C PHE A 70 -8.98 -1.45 2.27
N VAL A 71 -8.87 -2.75 1.98
CA VAL A 71 -8.20 -3.72 2.87
C VAL A 71 -6.72 -3.41 3.03
N TYR A 72 -6.03 -3.04 1.94
CA TYR A 72 -4.63 -2.61 1.99
C TYR A 72 -4.45 -1.36 2.87
N ARG A 73 -5.30 -0.35 2.67
CA ARG A 73 -5.26 0.91 3.44
C ARG A 73 -5.46 0.65 4.93
N GLU A 74 -6.46 -0.13 5.31
CA GLU A 74 -6.72 -0.48 6.71
C GLU A 74 -5.51 -1.17 7.35
N CYS A 75 -4.86 -2.09 6.63
CA CYS A 75 -3.64 -2.75 7.09
C CYS A 75 -2.52 -1.74 7.37
N VAL A 76 -2.26 -0.82 6.44
CA VAL A 76 -1.19 0.17 6.57
C VAL A 76 -1.50 1.18 7.67
N GLU A 77 -2.73 1.72 7.72
CA GLU A 77 -3.11 2.72 8.71
C GLU A 77 -3.07 2.17 10.15
N LYS A 78 -3.53 0.93 10.35
CA LYS A 78 -3.47 0.28 11.66
C LYS A 78 -2.03 0.17 12.16
N ASN A 79 -1.13 -0.23 11.28
CA ASN A 79 0.28 -0.41 11.64
C ASN A 79 1.04 0.91 11.76
N LEU A 80 0.69 1.94 10.97
CA LEU A 80 1.22 3.29 11.14
C LEU A 80 0.86 3.85 12.52
N LYS A 81 -0.38 3.66 12.98
CA LYS A 81 -0.82 4.10 14.32
C LYS A 81 -0.15 3.31 15.45
N LEU A 82 0.03 2.01 15.27
CA LEU A 82 0.56 1.11 16.30
C LEU A 82 2.08 1.24 16.45
N HIS A 83 2.81 1.17 15.34
CA HIS A 83 4.27 1.08 15.35
C HIS A 83 4.96 2.43 15.24
N LYS A 84 4.26 3.47 14.74
CA LYS A 84 4.81 4.82 14.48
C LYS A 84 6.29 4.80 14.04
N PRO A 85 6.63 4.01 13.00
CA PRO A 85 8.03 3.86 12.58
C PRO A 85 8.63 5.18 12.08
N PHE A 86 7.77 6.14 11.76
CA PHE A 86 8.11 7.49 11.35
C PHE A 86 7.27 8.47 12.18
N ASP A 87 7.80 9.67 12.42
CA ASP A 87 7.06 10.78 13.04
C ASP A 87 6.10 11.41 12.01
N ILE A 88 5.22 10.57 11.45
CA ILE A 88 4.21 10.95 10.47
C ILE A 88 2.91 11.19 11.22
N ASP A 89 2.45 12.43 11.21
CA ASP A 89 1.08 12.77 11.60
C ASP A 89 0.11 12.41 10.46
N ILE A 90 -0.59 11.29 10.63
CA ILE A 90 -1.59 10.82 9.65
C ILE A 90 -2.73 11.83 9.48
N ASP A 91 -3.06 12.58 10.53
CA ASP A 91 -4.14 13.55 10.49
C ASP A 91 -3.71 14.81 9.72
N GLU A 92 -2.41 15.14 9.73
CA GLU A 92 -1.85 16.15 8.81
C GLU A 92 -1.89 15.68 7.36
N VAL A 93 -1.50 14.43 7.07
CA VAL A 93 -1.53 13.86 5.71
C VAL A 93 -2.94 13.85 5.11
N ARG A 94 -3.98 13.72 5.95
CA ARG A 94 -5.39 13.76 5.52
C ARG A 94 -5.92 15.16 5.22
N LYS A 95 -5.23 16.21 5.66
CA LYS A 95 -5.69 17.58 5.40
C LYS A 95 -5.73 17.78 3.88
N GLN A 96 -6.88 18.22 3.39
CA GLN A 96 -7.02 18.60 1.98
C GLN A 96 -6.25 19.89 1.75
N VAL A 97 -5.01 19.80 1.28
CA VAL A 97 -4.13 20.96 1.01
C VAL A 97 -4.29 21.49 -0.42
N LEU A 98 -5.06 20.83 -1.29
CA LEU A 98 -5.31 21.32 -2.66
C LEU A 98 -6.29 22.51 -2.65
N THR A 99 -5.75 23.69 -2.34
CA THR A 99 -6.43 24.99 -2.30
C THR A 99 -6.74 25.54 -3.70
N ASP A 100 -6.20 24.94 -4.76
CA ASP A 100 -6.38 25.42 -6.14
C ASP A 100 -7.84 25.33 -6.62
N LEU A 101 -8.65 24.43 -6.05
CA LEU A 101 -10.11 24.38 -6.29
C LEU A 101 -10.90 25.33 -5.39
N GLN A 102 -10.34 25.74 -4.26
CA GLN A 102 -11.00 26.65 -3.31
C GLN A 102 -10.80 28.12 -3.71
N ASN A 103 -9.68 28.44 -4.38
CA ASN A 103 -9.34 29.79 -4.82
C ASN A 103 -10.13 30.28 -6.05
N GLU A 104 -10.82 29.40 -6.79
CA GLU A 104 -11.67 29.82 -7.92
C GLU A 104 -13.02 30.40 -7.45
N LYS A 105 -13.54 29.96 -6.30
CA LYS A 105 -14.76 30.53 -5.70
C LYS A 105 -14.56 31.91 -5.08
N VAL A 106 -13.32 32.27 -4.75
CA VAL A 106 -12.99 33.59 -4.15
C VAL A 106 -12.79 34.68 -5.23
N ARG A 107 -12.54 34.30 -6.50
CA ARG A 107 -12.32 35.28 -7.58
C ARG A 107 -13.56 35.67 -8.38
N ASN A 108 -14.67 34.95 -8.27
CA ASN A 108 -15.92 35.24 -9.01
C ASN A 108 -17.03 35.86 -8.14
N GLY A 109 -16.68 36.44 -7.00
CA GLY A 109 -17.61 37.11 -6.09
C GLY A 109 -17.05 38.42 -5.56
N ASN A 110 -16.84 39.39 -6.45
CA ASN A 110 -16.78 40.82 -6.16
C ASN A 110 -17.29 41.60 -7.37
#